data_AF-A0AAD0PVY5-F1
#
_entry.id   AF-A0AAD0PVY5-F1
#
_cell.length_a   1.000
_cell.length_b   1.000
_cell.length_c   1.000
_cell.angle_alpha   90.00
_cell.angle_beta   90.00
_cell.angle_gamma   90.00
#
_symmetry.space_group_name_H-M   'P 1'
#
loop_
_entity.id
_entity.type
_entity.pdbx_description
1 polymer ?
#
loop_
_entity_poly.entity_id
_entity_poly.type
_entity_poly.pdbx_seq_one_letter_code
_entity_poly.pdbx_strand_id
1 'polypeptide(L)'
;MTSETTRCPVVRRNIETFHQSSTIGGEHKMEAFERPVLWVQESSTQVVYLHGGKVLKVGEEHNDYYGYLTSFRNRDDDHDKTSSASHYDITQDSTLEMQLITRIVQLPMIETNDDRAYNARAAEQGKLTRQFSRIPEEWRKETPCEDSPTGKYYPRLEPVLVVESVTWTSKRSAAENEAFALAFIEEWSV
;
A
#
# COMPACT_ATOMS: atom_id res chain seq x y z
N MET A 1 19.24 -2.31 -5.61
CA MET A 1 17.98 -1.52 -5.57
C MET A 1 16.87 -2.44 -6.03
N THR A 2 15.79 -2.55 -5.26
CA THR A 2 14.68 -3.48 -5.56
C THR A 2 13.60 -2.72 -6.32
N SER A 3 13.30 -3.19 -7.53
CA SER A 3 12.24 -2.64 -8.38
C SER A 3 10.99 -3.51 -8.29
N GLU A 4 9.83 -2.87 -8.34
CA GLU A 4 8.53 -3.50 -8.22
C GLU A 4 7.66 -3.08 -9.41
N THR A 5 7.00 -4.05 -10.04
CA THR A 5 6.02 -3.80 -11.11
C THR A 5 4.63 -3.76 -10.50
N THR A 6 3.89 -2.69 -10.74
CA THR A 6 2.56 -2.48 -10.19
C THR A 6 1.60 -1.88 -11.22
N ARG A 7 0.30 -2.14 -11.04
CA ARG A 7 -0.78 -1.43 -11.75
C ARG A 7 -1.37 -0.29 -10.91
N CYS A 8 -0.81 -0.07 -9.73
CA CYS A 8 -1.28 0.94 -8.80
C CYS A 8 -0.94 2.36 -9.29
N PRO A 9 -1.84 3.32 -9.08
CA PRO A 9 -1.69 4.69 -9.56
C PRO A 9 -0.64 5.46 -8.77
N VAL A 10 -0.02 6.43 -9.45
CA VAL A 10 0.82 7.44 -8.80
C VAL A 10 -0.05 8.65 -8.49
N VAL A 11 -0.33 8.87 -7.21
CA VAL A 11 -1.28 9.91 -6.74
C VAL A 11 -0.62 11.23 -6.39
N ARG A 12 0.69 11.21 -6.09
CA ARG A 12 1.46 12.41 -5.74
C ARG A 12 2.89 12.32 -6.25
N ARG A 13 3.44 13.48 -6.61
CA ARG A 13 4.86 13.65 -6.93
C ARG A 13 5.38 14.86 -6.17
N ASN A 14 6.54 14.74 -5.56
CA ASN A 14 7.21 15.87 -4.92
C ASN A 14 8.72 15.68 -4.94
N ILE A 15 9.45 16.78 -4.79
CA ILE A 15 10.90 16.73 -4.57
C ILE A 15 11.14 16.57 -3.07
N GLU A 16 12.00 15.62 -2.70
CA GLU A 16 12.46 15.40 -1.33
C GLU A 16 13.97 15.58 -1.25
N THR A 17 14.43 16.15 -0.13
CA THR A 17 15.85 16.24 0.21
C THR A 17 16.24 15.00 1.00
N PHE A 18 17.26 14.30 0.49
CA PHE A 18 17.86 13.12 1.11
C PHE A 18 19.33 13.38 1.43
N HIS A 19 19.87 12.53 2.27
CA HIS A 19 21.25 12.53 2.69
C HIS A 19 21.82 11.13 2.49
N GLN A 20 23.01 11.06 1.91
CA GLN A 20 23.76 9.82 1.71
C GLN A 20 25.16 9.96 2.32
N SER A 21 25.64 8.89 2.95
CA SER A 21 27.02 8.83 3.40
C SER A 21 27.94 8.55 2.22
N SER A 22 28.95 9.39 2.03
CA SER A 22 30.04 9.18 1.09
C SER A 22 31.39 9.23 1.82
N THR A 23 32.38 8.52 1.30
CA THR A 23 33.77 8.60 1.77
C THR A 23 34.60 9.27 0.70
N ILE A 24 35.12 10.46 0.99
CA ILE A 24 35.93 11.26 0.05
C ILE A 24 37.29 11.48 0.70
N GLY A 25 38.35 10.92 0.10
CA GLY A 25 39.71 11.07 0.62
C GLY A 25 39.94 10.45 2.01
N GLY A 26 39.12 9.46 2.40
CA GLY A 26 39.18 8.82 3.72
C GLY A 26 38.32 9.48 4.81
N GLU A 27 37.70 10.63 4.52
CA GLU A 27 36.74 11.27 5.42
C GLU A 27 35.31 10.86 5.10
N HIS A 28 34.54 10.50 6.12
CA HIS A 28 33.11 10.26 5.99
C HIS A 28 32.35 11.59 6.00
N LYS A 29 31.55 11.84 4.96
CA LYS A 29 30.69 13.02 4.84
C LYS A 29 29.27 12.60 4.51
N MET A 30 28.31 13.35 5.05
CA MET A 30 26.91 13.24 4.67
C MET A 30 26.61 14.32 3.65
N GLU A 31 26.24 13.93 2.44
CA GLU A 31 25.93 14.86 1.36
C GLU A 31 24.43 14.93 1.16
N ALA A 32 23.89 16.16 1.14
CA ALA A 32 22.50 16.42 0.84
C ALA A 32 22.29 16.46 -0.67
N PHE A 33 21.18 15.88 -1.15
CA PHE A 33 20.77 15.94 -2.54
C PHE A 33 19.25 15.84 -2.65
N GLU A 34 18.71 16.34 -3.76
CA GLU A 34 17.27 16.33 -4.01
C GLU A 34 16.91 15.27 -5.05
N ARG A 35 15.77 14.59 -4.84
CA ARG A 35 15.21 13.64 -5.81
C ARG A 35 13.69 13.74 -5.90
N PRO A 36 13.12 13.52 -7.09
CA PRO A 36 11.69 13.30 -7.22
C PRO A 36 11.28 11.98 -6.57
N VAL A 37 10.29 12.06 -5.69
CA VAL A 37 9.59 10.94 -5.09
C VAL A 37 8.20 10.85 -5.70
N LEU A 38 7.81 9.62 -6.02
CA LEU A 38 6.48 9.24 -6.47
C LEU A 38 5.77 8.53 -5.32
N TRP A 39 4.49 8.83 -5.12
CA TRP A 39 3.67 8.12 -4.14
C TRP A 39 2.72 7.20 -4.87
N VAL A 40 2.99 5.89 -4.78
CA VAL A 40 2.16 4.84 -5.36
C VAL A 40 1.09 4.48 -4.34
N GLN A 41 -0.18 4.54 -4.73
CA GLN A 41 -1.28 4.22 -3.83
C GLN A 41 -1.71 2.76 -4.03
N GLU A 42 -1.46 1.92 -3.04
CA GLU A 42 -1.81 0.50 -3.04
C GLU A 42 -2.93 0.25 -2.04
N SER A 43 -3.81 -0.70 -2.34
CA SER A 43 -4.74 -1.25 -1.37
C SER A 43 -4.41 -2.70 -1.03
N SER A 44 -4.65 -3.05 0.22
CA SER A 44 -4.61 -4.42 0.71
C SER A 44 -5.85 -4.70 1.53
N THR A 45 -6.28 -5.95 1.59
CA THR A 45 -7.46 -6.37 2.33
C THR A 45 -7.13 -7.53 3.22
N GLN A 46 -7.46 -7.40 4.50
CA GLN A 46 -7.23 -8.40 5.52
C GLN A 46 -8.55 -8.99 5.99
N VAL A 47 -8.58 -10.31 6.14
CA VAL A 47 -9.71 -11.01 6.76
C VAL A 47 -9.63 -10.87 8.28
N VAL A 48 -10.70 -10.47 8.94
CA VAL A 48 -10.76 -10.35 10.40
C VAL A 48 -11.99 -11.08 10.94
N TYR A 49 -11.79 -11.89 11.97
CA TYR A 49 -12.86 -12.59 12.68
C TYR A 49 -13.08 -11.94 14.04
N LEU A 50 -14.33 -11.60 14.35
CA LEU A 50 -14.73 -10.97 15.59
C LEU A 50 -15.76 -11.83 16.32
N HIS A 51 -15.72 -11.83 17.66
CA HIS A 51 -16.78 -12.42 18.48
C HIS A 51 -17.17 -11.42 19.58
N GLY A 52 -18.44 -11.00 19.60
CA GLY A 52 -18.91 -9.97 20.53
C GLY A 52 -18.17 -8.64 20.41
N GLY A 53 -17.82 -8.24 19.18
CA GLY A 53 -17.09 -6.99 18.88
C GLY A 53 -15.59 -7.02 19.18
N LYS A 54 -15.03 -8.15 19.63
CA LYS A 54 -13.59 -8.30 19.88
C LYS A 54 -12.95 -9.12 18.78
N VAL A 55 -11.78 -8.67 18.30
CA VAL A 55 -10.97 -9.43 17.34
C VAL A 55 -10.53 -10.75 17.97
N LEU A 56 -10.96 -11.85 17.36
CA LEU A 56 -10.59 -13.21 17.75
C LEU A 56 -9.37 -13.67 16.95
N LYS A 57 -9.37 -13.40 15.64
CA LYS A 57 -8.32 -13.82 14.72
C LYS A 57 -8.19 -12.83 13.57
N VAL A 58 -6.94 -12.60 13.17
CA VAL A 58 -6.60 -11.91 11.93
C VAL A 58 -6.12 -12.97 10.94
N GLY A 59 -6.73 -13.00 9.75
CA GLY A 59 -6.46 -13.93 8.68
C GLY A 59 -5.44 -13.40 7.68
N GLU A 60 -5.48 -13.95 6.48
CA GLU A 60 -4.60 -13.58 5.37
C GLU A 60 -4.83 -12.14 4.91
N GLU A 61 -3.77 -11.54 4.36
CA GLU A 61 -3.81 -10.24 3.70
C GLU A 61 -3.65 -10.44 2.19
N HIS A 62 -4.56 -9.86 1.43
CA HIS A 62 -4.59 -9.89 -0.02
C HIS A 62 -4.18 -8.51 -0.55
N ASN A 63 -3.23 -8.46 -1.48
CA ASN A 63 -2.76 -7.21 -2.06
C ASN A 63 -3.42 -6.92 -3.43
N ASP A 64 -3.16 -5.73 -3.96
CA ASP A 64 -3.64 -5.26 -5.26
C ASP A 64 -2.82 -5.79 -6.45
N TYR A 65 -2.38 -7.06 -6.43
CA TYR A 65 -1.61 -7.66 -7.53
C TYR A 65 -2.25 -7.43 -8.91
N TYR A 66 -3.57 -7.38 -8.96
CA TYR A 66 -4.32 -7.23 -10.20
C TYR A 66 -4.76 -5.79 -10.53
N GLY A 67 -4.37 -4.81 -9.72
CA GLY A 67 -4.78 -3.42 -9.86
C GLY A 67 -5.36 -2.84 -8.59
N TYR A 68 -5.31 -1.52 -8.53
CA TYR A 68 -5.78 -0.74 -7.39
C TYR A 68 -7.27 -0.98 -7.08
N LEU A 69 -7.61 -1.08 -5.79
CA LEU A 69 -8.97 -1.34 -5.27
C LEU A 69 -9.56 -2.68 -5.72
N THR A 70 -8.70 -3.68 -5.94
CA THR A 70 -9.17 -5.03 -6.30
C THR A 70 -8.93 -6.06 -5.21
N SER A 71 -8.16 -5.70 -4.17
CA SER A 71 -7.79 -6.57 -3.05
C SER A 71 -8.98 -7.16 -2.25
N PHE A 72 -10.12 -6.47 -2.15
CA PHE A 72 -11.32 -6.98 -1.46
C PHE A 72 -12.33 -7.66 -2.36
N ARG A 73 -12.17 -7.57 -3.69
CA ARG A 73 -13.13 -8.16 -4.63
C ARG A 73 -12.93 -9.66 -4.74
N ASN A 74 -14.02 -10.42 -4.73
CA ASN A 74 -14.04 -11.82 -5.14
C ASN A 74 -14.04 -11.86 -6.67
N ARG A 75 -13.19 -12.69 -7.26
CA ARG A 75 -13.02 -12.77 -8.73
C ARG A 75 -13.51 -14.09 -9.31
N ASP A 76 -13.25 -15.15 -8.57
CA ASP A 76 -13.63 -16.53 -8.84
C ASP A 76 -13.75 -17.25 -7.49
N ASP A 77 -14.17 -18.51 -7.55
CA ASP A 77 -14.37 -19.34 -6.35
C ASP A 77 -13.06 -19.61 -5.60
N ASP A 78 -11.92 -19.68 -6.31
CA ASP A 78 -10.60 -19.94 -5.73
C ASP A 78 -10.04 -18.72 -4.94
N HIS A 79 -10.53 -17.51 -5.25
CA HIS A 79 -10.14 -16.25 -4.61
C HIS A 79 -11.29 -15.60 -3.83
N ASP A 80 -12.33 -16.39 -3.52
CA ASP A 80 -13.42 -15.95 -2.66
C ASP A 80 -12.92 -15.79 -1.22
N LYS A 81 -12.68 -14.54 -0.85
CA LYS A 81 -12.21 -14.13 0.49
C LYS A 81 -13.29 -14.31 1.54
N THR A 82 -14.53 -14.48 1.10
CA THR A 82 -15.71 -14.71 1.93
C THR A 82 -16.09 -16.19 2.02
N SER A 83 -15.36 -17.08 1.33
CA SER A 83 -15.62 -18.53 1.31
C SER A 83 -15.60 -19.15 2.71
N SER A 84 -14.77 -18.64 3.62
CA SER A 84 -14.75 -19.07 5.03
C SER A 84 -16.07 -18.78 5.74
N ALA A 85 -16.75 -17.69 5.41
CA ALA A 85 -18.06 -17.41 5.99
C ALA A 85 -19.06 -18.49 5.59
N SER A 86 -19.07 -18.88 4.31
CA SER A 86 -19.91 -19.98 3.81
C SER A 86 -19.51 -21.34 4.41
N HIS A 87 -18.21 -21.63 4.50
CA HIS A 87 -17.70 -22.90 5.01
C HIS A 87 -18.06 -23.16 6.49
N TYR A 88 -18.06 -22.10 7.31
CA TYR A 88 -18.38 -22.17 8.74
C TYR A 88 -19.83 -21.75 9.06
N ASP A 89 -20.68 -21.56 8.05
CA ASP A 89 -22.07 -21.11 8.19
C ASP A 89 -22.20 -19.82 9.04
N ILE A 90 -21.31 -18.86 8.78
CA ILE A 90 -21.33 -17.55 9.41
C ILE A 90 -22.39 -16.71 8.71
N THR A 91 -23.53 -16.57 9.37
CA THR A 91 -24.67 -15.78 8.90
C THR A 91 -24.71 -14.40 9.58
N GLN A 92 -25.68 -13.57 9.19
CA GLN A 92 -25.95 -12.29 9.84
C GLN A 92 -26.30 -12.42 11.32
N ASP A 93 -26.94 -13.53 11.69
CA ASP A 93 -27.39 -13.78 13.06
C ASP A 93 -26.31 -14.46 13.93
N SER A 94 -25.23 -14.97 13.33
CA SER A 94 -24.13 -15.65 14.04
C SER A 94 -23.42 -14.71 15.02
N THR A 95 -23.04 -15.18 16.21
CA THR A 95 -22.26 -14.36 17.16
C THR A 95 -20.82 -14.13 16.70
N LEU A 96 -20.31 -15.05 15.88
CA LEU A 96 -19.09 -14.89 15.11
C LEU A 96 -19.37 -13.99 13.91
N GLU A 97 -18.53 -12.98 13.73
CA GLU A 97 -18.55 -12.06 12.60
C GLU A 97 -17.26 -12.21 11.81
N MET A 98 -17.37 -12.12 10.49
CA MET A 98 -16.24 -12.02 9.59
C MET A 98 -16.30 -10.69 8.85
N GLN A 99 -15.17 -9.99 8.80
CA GLN A 99 -15.01 -8.70 8.13
C GLN A 99 -13.86 -8.77 7.14
N LEU A 100 -14.01 -8.05 6.03
CA LEU A 100 -12.88 -7.67 5.17
C LEU A 100 -12.51 -6.22 5.50
N ILE A 101 -11.30 -6.02 6.00
CA ILE A 101 -10.75 -4.71 6.31
C ILE A 101 -9.80 -4.32 5.19
N THR A 102 -10.16 -3.30 4.42
CA THR A 102 -9.33 -2.78 3.34
C THR A 102 -8.56 -1.56 3.81
N ARG A 103 -7.26 -1.57 3.55
CA ARG A 103 -6.32 -0.48 3.80
C ARG A 103 -5.90 0.11 2.46
N ILE A 104 -5.75 1.43 2.42
CA ILE A 104 -5.11 2.14 1.31
C ILE A 104 -3.88 2.83 1.86
N VAL A 105 -2.73 2.56 1.26
CA VAL A 105 -1.43 3.06 1.69
C VAL A 105 -0.74 3.74 0.52
N GLN A 106 -0.15 4.90 0.78
CA GLN A 106 0.75 5.57 -0.17
C GLN A 106 2.19 5.20 0.13
N LEU A 107 2.84 4.55 -0.82
CA LEU A 107 4.22 4.10 -0.74
C LEU A 107 5.14 5.08 -1.48
N PRO A 108 6.19 5.60 -0.81
CA PRO A 108 7.17 6.45 -1.45
C PRO A 108 8.14 5.60 -2.30
N MET A 109 8.23 5.93 -3.57
CA MET A 109 9.02 5.24 -4.58
C MET A 109 9.81 6.26 -5.42
N ILE A 110 10.81 5.77 -6.15
CA ILE A 110 11.55 6.55 -7.15
C ILE A 110 11.43 5.89 -8.52
N GLU A 111 11.65 6.69 -9.56
CA GLU A 111 11.74 6.19 -10.93
C GLU A 111 13.17 6.41 -11.43
N THR A 112 13.94 5.32 -11.51
CA THR A 112 15.31 5.32 -12.02
C THR A 112 15.30 5.47 -13.56
N ASN A 113 16.50 5.59 -14.17
CA ASN A 113 16.60 5.57 -15.63
C ASN A 113 16.11 4.23 -16.22
N ASP A 114 16.40 3.13 -15.53
CA ASP A 114 15.99 1.80 -15.98
C ASP A 114 14.47 1.63 -15.87
N ASP A 115 13.87 2.12 -14.78
CA ASP A 115 12.42 2.15 -14.61
C ASP A 115 11.75 2.98 -15.71
N ARG A 116 12.30 4.16 -16.03
CA ARG A 116 11.79 5.00 -17.13
C ARG A 116 11.84 4.29 -18.47
N ALA A 117 12.96 3.62 -18.79
CA ALA A 117 13.12 2.88 -20.04
C ALA A 117 12.14 1.70 -20.12
N TYR A 118 11.96 0.97 -19.02
CA TYR A 118 10.97 -0.10 -18.92
C TYR A 118 9.54 0.44 -19.11
N ASN A 119 9.18 1.52 -18.43
CA ASN A 119 7.85 2.14 -18.47
C ASN A 119 7.52 2.66 -19.88
N ALA A 120 8.48 3.28 -20.56
CA ALA A 120 8.31 3.74 -21.94
C ALA A 120 8.01 2.57 -22.89
N ARG A 121 8.80 1.49 -22.80
CA ARG A 121 8.59 0.27 -23.61
C ARG A 121 7.26 -0.42 -23.28
N ALA A 122 6.89 -0.47 -22.01
CA ALA A 122 5.62 -1.06 -21.58
C ALA A 122 4.43 -0.27 -22.14
N ALA A 123 4.52 1.07 -22.15
CA ALA A 123 3.51 1.95 -22.73
C ALA A 123 3.36 1.76 -24.25
N GLU A 124 4.46 1.64 -24.98
CA GLU A 124 4.45 1.32 -26.43
C GLU A 124 3.74 -0.01 -26.73
N GLN A 125 3.81 -0.96 -25.80
CA GLN A 125 3.14 -2.26 -25.87
C GLN A 125 1.70 -2.25 -25.36
N GLY A 126 1.16 -1.10 -24.95
CA GLY A 126 -0.20 -0.98 -24.39
C GLY A 126 -0.37 -1.61 -23.01
N LYS A 127 0.72 -1.86 -22.26
CA LYS A 127 0.64 -2.40 -20.91
C LYS A 127 0.29 -1.31 -19.91
N LEU A 128 -0.61 -1.64 -18.97
CA LEU A 128 -1.02 -0.75 -17.88
C LEU A 128 -0.08 -0.80 -16.66
N THR A 129 0.83 -1.77 -16.62
CA THR A 129 1.79 -1.94 -15.52
C THR A 129 2.96 -0.97 -15.64
N ARG A 130 3.40 -0.43 -14.50
CA ARG A 130 4.60 0.40 -14.39
C ARG A 130 5.56 -0.19 -13.38
N GLN A 131 6.85 0.06 -13.57
CA GLN A 131 7.92 -0.31 -12.67
C GLN A 131 8.42 0.92 -11.91
N PHE A 132 8.61 0.76 -10.61
CA PHE A 132 9.22 1.76 -9.74
C PHE A 132 10.20 1.09 -8.78
N SER A 133 11.16 1.85 -8.28
CA SER A 133 12.17 1.35 -7.34
C SER A 133 11.94 1.89 -5.93
N ARG A 134 12.21 1.06 -4.93
CA ARG A 134 12.22 1.49 -3.53
C ARG A 134 13.31 2.54 -3.31
N ILE A 135 13.04 3.50 -2.42
CA ILE A 135 14.07 4.46 -1.99
C ILE A 135 15.20 3.67 -1.32
N PRO A 136 16.46 3.84 -1.75
CA PRO A 136 17.59 3.11 -1.18
C PRO A 136 17.74 3.38 0.31
N GLU A 137 18.12 2.38 1.10
CA GLU A 137 18.25 2.56 2.55
C GLU A 137 19.39 3.50 2.91
N GLU A 138 20.42 3.60 2.08
CA GLU A 138 21.50 4.57 2.26
C GLU A 138 21.03 6.03 2.13
N TRP A 139 19.83 6.26 1.58
CA TRP A 139 19.21 7.58 1.49
C TRP A 139 18.30 7.79 2.70
N ARG A 140 18.67 8.73 3.58
CA ARG A 140 17.86 9.11 4.73
C ARG A 140 17.37 10.55 4.57
N LYS A 141 16.19 10.88 5.07
CA LYS A 141 15.69 12.27 5.12
C LYS A 141 16.27 12.97 6.34
N GLU A 142 16.60 14.27 6.27
CA GLU A 142 17.01 15.02 7.47
C GLU A 142 15.79 15.69 8.12
N THR A 143 15.66 15.52 9.44
CA THR A 143 14.61 16.13 10.25
C THR A 143 15.24 16.81 11.46
N PRO A 144 14.84 18.05 11.81
CA PRO A 144 15.25 18.68 13.06
C PRO A 144 14.87 17.83 14.27
N CYS A 145 15.78 17.66 15.23
CA CYS A 145 15.54 16.87 16.44
C CYS A 145 16.38 17.41 17.60
N GLU A 146 15.71 17.90 18.66
CA GLU A 146 16.35 18.48 19.83
C GLU A 146 17.12 17.44 20.67
N ASP A 147 16.69 16.17 20.63
CA ASP A 147 17.30 15.08 21.38
C ASP A 147 18.53 14.46 20.69
N SER A 148 18.86 14.89 19.47
CA SER A 148 20.03 14.41 18.73
C SER A 148 21.27 15.26 19.04
N PRO A 149 22.46 14.65 19.29
CA PRO A 149 23.71 15.40 19.49
C PRO A 149 24.07 16.34 18.33
N THR A 150 23.57 16.06 17.12
CA THR A 150 23.78 16.88 15.91
C THR A 150 22.63 17.86 15.65
N GLY A 151 21.58 17.86 16.49
CA GLY A 151 20.33 18.58 16.25
C GLY A 151 19.48 18.01 15.11
N LYS A 152 19.88 16.85 14.56
CA LYS A 152 19.33 16.27 13.35
C LYS A 152 19.08 14.77 13.52
N TYR A 153 17.93 14.30 13.06
CA TYR A 153 17.51 12.91 12.99
C TYR A 153 17.31 12.50 11.53
N TYR A 154 17.64 11.25 11.19
CA TYR A 154 17.68 10.78 9.80
C TYR A 154 16.71 9.61 9.53
N PRO A 155 15.38 9.85 9.49
CA PRO A 155 14.40 8.79 9.24
C PRO A 155 14.36 8.31 7.79
N ARG A 156 13.72 7.15 7.61
CA ARG A 156 13.21 6.70 6.30
C ARG A 156 11.96 7.50 5.95
N LEU A 157 11.66 7.62 4.65
CA LEU A 157 10.36 8.11 4.23
C LEU A 157 9.36 6.96 4.36
N GLU A 158 8.47 7.07 5.32
CA GLU A 158 7.55 5.98 5.68
C GLU A 158 6.31 5.92 4.77
N PRO A 159 5.73 4.73 4.58
CA PRO A 159 4.37 4.58 4.05
C PRO A 159 3.35 5.43 4.81
N VAL A 160 2.39 6.00 4.08
CA VAL A 160 1.28 6.78 4.69
C VAL A 160 -0.01 5.99 4.57
N LEU A 161 -0.60 5.61 5.70
CA LEU A 161 -1.97 5.07 5.73
C LEU A 161 -2.96 6.18 5.37
N VAL A 162 -3.71 6.00 4.29
CA VAL A 162 -4.72 6.95 3.83
C VAL A 162 -6.07 6.64 4.47
N VAL A 163 -6.48 5.37 4.40
CA VAL A 163 -7.75 4.90 4.99
C VAL A 163 -7.63 3.44 5.37
N GLU A 164 -8.37 3.07 6.41
CA GLU A 164 -8.67 1.70 6.80
C GLU A 164 -10.18 1.61 7.02
N SER A 165 -10.86 0.69 6.33
CA SER A 165 -12.33 0.58 6.40
C SER A 165 -12.83 -0.85 6.18
N VAL A 166 -14.01 -1.14 6.71
CA VAL A 166 -14.72 -2.40 6.50
C VAL A 166 -15.42 -2.35 5.13
N THR A 167 -14.88 -3.09 4.15
CA THR A 167 -15.45 -3.17 2.78
C THR A 167 -16.45 -4.32 2.62
N TRP A 168 -16.44 -5.28 3.54
CA TRP A 168 -17.42 -6.36 3.61
C TRP A 168 -17.59 -6.87 5.04
N THR A 169 -18.80 -7.30 5.41
CA THR A 169 -19.05 -8.02 6.68
C THR A 169 -20.14 -9.08 6.51
N SER A 170 -20.02 -10.19 7.25
CA SER A 170 -21.06 -11.21 7.35
C SER A 170 -22.36 -10.70 7.99
N LYS A 171 -22.32 -9.54 8.64
CA LYS A 171 -23.49 -8.87 9.26
C LYS A 171 -24.37 -8.10 8.28
N ARG A 172 -23.92 -7.90 7.04
CA ARG A 172 -24.66 -7.21 5.99
C ARG A 172 -25.23 -8.20 4.99
N SER A 173 -26.30 -7.80 4.31
CA SER A 173 -26.82 -8.52 3.14
C SER A 173 -25.85 -8.40 1.97
N ALA A 174 -26.00 -9.29 0.98
CA ALA A 174 -25.20 -9.23 -0.23
C ALA A 174 -25.35 -7.88 -0.95
N ALA A 175 -26.57 -7.34 -1.01
CA ALA A 175 -26.84 -6.04 -1.63
C ALA A 175 -26.20 -4.87 -0.88
N GLU A 176 -26.21 -4.89 0.46
CA GLU A 176 -25.55 -3.87 1.27
C GLU A 176 -24.02 -3.95 1.15
N ASN A 177 -23.45 -5.15 1.15
CA ASN A 177 -22.01 -5.33 0.94
C ASN A 177 -21.57 -4.84 -0.44
N GLU A 178 -22.35 -5.13 -1.49
CA GLU A 178 -22.08 -4.63 -2.84
C GLU A 178 -22.15 -3.10 -2.89
N ALA A 179 -23.17 -2.49 -2.30
CA ALA A 179 -23.30 -1.04 -2.22
C ALA A 179 -22.13 -0.40 -1.47
N PHE A 180 -21.68 -1.00 -0.35
CA PHE A 180 -20.53 -0.52 0.42
C PHE A 180 -19.22 -0.62 -0.37
N ALA A 181 -19.02 -1.74 -1.06
CA ALA A 181 -17.86 -1.95 -1.93
C ALA A 181 -17.81 -0.92 -3.07
N LEU A 182 -18.94 -0.62 -3.71
CA LEU A 182 -19.03 0.38 -4.77
C LEU A 182 -18.78 1.79 -4.23
N ALA A 183 -19.36 2.15 -3.09
CA ALA A 183 -19.15 3.46 -2.45
C ALA A 183 -17.68 3.67 -2.08
N PHE A 184 -17.02 2.65 -1.52
CA PHE A 184 -15.59 2.69 -1.22
C PHE A 184 -14.75 2.89 -2.48
N ILE A 185 -15.12 2.26 -3.60
CA ILE A 185 -14.41 2.46 -4.87
C ILE A 185 -14.61 3.87 -5.41
N GLU A 186 -15.84 4.37 -5.39
CA GLU A 186 -16.15 5.70 -5.87
C GLU A 186 -15.36 6.76 -5.09
N GLU A 187 -15.35 6.67 -3.75
CA GLU A 187 -14.64 7.59 -2.87
C GLU A 187 -13.13 7.59 -3.09
N TRP A 188 -12.54 6.41 -3.31
CA TRP A 188 -11.08 6.25 -3.33
C TRP A 188 -10.49 6.02 -4.73
N SER A 189 -11.29 6.08 -5.78
CA SER A 189 -10.81 6.03 -7.16
C SER A 189 -9.94 7.26 -7.49
N VAL A 190 -8.86 7.04 -8.25
CA VAL A 190 -7.86 8.07 -8.63
C VAL A 190 -7.39 7.91 -10.06
#